data_AF-A0A1I7X9E1-F1
#
_entry.id   AF-A0A1I7X9E1-F1
#
_cell.length_a   1.000
_cell.length_b   1.000
_cell.length_c   1.000
_cell.angle_alpha   90.00
_cell.angle_beta   90.00
_cell.angle_gamma   90.00
#
_symmetry.space_group_name_H-M   'P 1'
#
loop_
_entity.id
_entity.type
_entity.pdbx_description
1 polymer ?
#
loop_
_entity_poly.entity_id
_entity_poly.type
_entity_poly.pdbx_seq_one_letter_code
_entity_poly.pdbx_strand_id
1 'polypeptide(L)'
;MKILQNNCYQKGQITCRRASVTGLLMVLRFFLKNDFDVIAISQHKYTFDGQVTHIFAMKRLMDMGLVVIPDNHCHDDVLALEAAHTTDGVVISNDQFK
;
A
#
# COMPACT_ATOMS: atom_id res chain seq x y z
N MET A 1 1.85 10.39 10.91
CA MET A 1 1.85 9.06 10.24
C MET A 1 1.52 9.23 8.76
N LYS A 2 2.27 8.61 7.84
CA LYS A 2 2.01 8.69 6.39
C LYS A 2 1.50 7.37 5.84
N ILE A 3 0.44 7.40 5.05
CA ILE A 3 -0.24 6.22 4.52
C ILE A 3 -0.08 6.14 3.01
N LEU A 4 0.55 5.08 2.52
CA LEU A 4 0.71 4.83 1.09
C LEU A 4 -0.36 3.88 0.59
N GLN A 5 -0.98 4.25 -0.53
CA GLN A 5 -1.84 3.34 -1.27
C GLN A 5 -1.28 3.04 -2.65
N ASN A 6 -1.32 1.76 -3.02
CA ASN A 6 -0.95 1.29 -4.34
C ASN A 6 -2.21 0.84 -5.09
N ASN A 7 -2.88 1.77 -5.77
CA ASN A 7 -3.94 1.43 -6.71
C ASN A 7 -3.37 1.33 -8.14
N CYS A 8 -3.29 0.11 -8.68
CA CYS A 8 -3.22 -0.13 -10.11
C CYS A 8 -4.64 -0.31 -10.65
N TYR A 9 -5.28 0.78 -11.10
CA TYR A 9 -6.47 0.73 -11.93
C TYR A 9 -6.14 1.38 -13.29
N GLN A 10 -6.00 0.57 -14.34
CA GLN A 10 -6.00 1.07 -15.72
C GLN A 10 -7.12 0.40 -16.51
N LYS A 11 -8.10 1.22 -16.87
CA LYS A 11 -9.26 0.86 -17.69
C LYS A 11 -8.78 0.51 -19.10
N GLY A 12 -8.95 -0.74 -19.53
CA GLY A 12 -8.96 -1.11 -20.96
C GLY A 12 -7.71 -1.72 -21.58
N GLN A 13 -6.73 -2.22 -20.83
CA GLN A 13 -5.60 -2.97 -21.43
C GLN A 13 -5.14 -4.12 -20.52
N ILE A 14 -5.27 -5.37 -20.99
CA ILE A 14 -4.72 -6.55 -20.32
C ILE A 14 -3.20 -6.50 -20.47
N THR A 15 -2.55 -5.72 -19.62
CA THR A 15 -1.15 -5.97 -19.28
C THR A 15 -1.19 -6.62 -17.91
N CYS A 16 -0.72 -7.87 -17.82
CA CYS A 16 -0.49 -8.56 -16.56
C CYS A 16 0.72 -7.89 -15.86
N ARG A 17 0.57 -6.62 -15.50
CA ARG A 17 1.62 -5.81 -14.91
C ARG A 17 1.54 -6.00 -13.42
N ARG A 18 2.34 -6.92 -12.91
CA ARG A 18 2.49 -7.17 -11.47
C ARG A 18 2.86 -5.86 -10.77
N ALA A 19 2.25 -5.61 -9.62
CA ALA A 19 2.59 -4.45 -8.82
C ALA A 19 4.04 -4.56 -8.30
N SER A 20 4.79 -3.47 -8.39
CA SER A 20 6.21 -3.46 -8.03
C SER A 20 6.43 -3.21 -6.55
N VAL A 21 6.87 -4.24 -5.81
CA VAL A 21 7.17 -4.11 -4.36
C VAL A 21 8.41 -3.23 -4.13
N THR A 22 9.33 -3.18 -5.10
CA THR A 22 10.54 -2.33 -5.01
C THR A 22 10.19 -0.85 -4.89
N GLY A 23 9.17 -0.40 -5.63
CA GLY A 23 8.70 0.99 -5.54
C GLY A 23 8.19 1.32 -4.14
N LEU A 24 7.34 0.43 -3.59
CA LEU A 24 6.85 0.57 -2.22
C LEU A 24 7.99 0.60 -1.20
N LEU A 25 8.96 -0.31 -1.31
CA LEU A 25 10.10 -0.37 -0.40
C LEU A 25 10.93 0.92 -0.41
N MET A 26 11.13 1.53 -1.58
CA MET A 26 11.88 2.78 -1.69
C MET A 26 11.17 3.93 -0.98
N VAL A 27 9.85 4.02 -1.10
CA VAL A 27 9.08 5.07 -0.43
C VAL A 27 9.03 4.85 1.08
N LEU A 28 8.78 3.61 1.54
CA LEU A 28 8.85 3.27 2.96
C LEU A 28 10.22 3.60 3.55
N ARG A 29 11.31 3.20 2.87
CA ARG A 29 12.69 3.50 3.29
C ARG A 29 12.95 5.00 3.37
N PHE A 30 12.42 5.79 2.45
CA PHE A 30 12.58 7.25 2.50
C PHE A 30 11.98 7.84 3.77
N PHE A 31 10.74 7.47 4.13
CA PHE A 31 10.10 8.00 5.33
C PHE A 31 10.75 7.50 6.62
N LEU A 32 11.04 6.20 6.71
CA LEU A 32 11.74 5.64 7.87
C LEU A 32 13.11 6.28 8.11
N LYS A 33 13.85 6.61 7.05
CA LYS A 33 15.16 7.28 7.16
C LYS A 33 15.09 8.74 7.63
N ASN A 34 13.92 9.37 7.50
CA ASN A 34 13.69 10.74 7.91
C ASN A 34 12.85 10.80 9.20
N ASP A 35 12.91 9.75 10.02
CA ASP A 35 12.23 9.63 11.32
C ASP A 35 10.71 9.83 11.25
N PHE A 36 10.08 9.42 10.14
CA PHE A 36 8.62 9.39 10.01
C PHE A 36 8.06 7.99 10.25
N ASP A 37 6.99 7.92 11.04
CA ASP A 37 6.12 6.74 11.10
C ASP A 37 5.31 6.62 9.81
N VAL A 38 5.45 5.47 9.16
CA VAL A 38 4.84 5.17 7.87
C VAL A 38 4.23 3.78 7.88
N ILE A 39 3.03 3.67 7.31
CA ILE A 39 2.42 2.39 6.98
C ILE A 39 1.95 2.43 5.52
N ALA A 40 1.93 1.28 4.88
CA ALA A 40 1.30 1.11 3.59
C ALA A 40 0.00 0.34 3.77
N ILE A 41 -1.04 0.76 3.06
CA ILE A 41 -2.33 0.06 3.03
C ILE A 41 -2.50 -0.49 1.62
N SER A 42 -2.84 -1.77 1.55
CA SER A 42 -2.86 -2.50 0.28
C SER A 42 -3.99 -3.51 0.23
N GLN A 43 -4.55 -3.74 -0.95
CA GLN A 43 -5.64 -4.69 -1.13
C GLN A 43 -5.18 -6.15 -0.94
N HIS A 44 -6.09 -7.00 -0.46
CA HIS A 44 -5.85 -8.43 -0.27
C HIS A 44 -5.34 -9.13 -1.53
N LYS A 45 -5.70 -8.66 -2.73
CA LYS A 45 -5.21 -9.25 -3.99
C LYS A 45 -3.68 -9.27 -4.10
N TYR A 46 -2.99 -8.33 -3.45
CA TYR A 46 -1.53 -8.24 -3.51
C TYR A 46 -0.80 -9.21 -2.57
N THR A 47 -1.52 -10.03 -1.82
CA THR A 47 -0.95 -11.13 -1.02
C THR A 47 -0.75 -12.42 -1.84
N PHE A 48 -1.40 -12.52 -3.01
CA PHE A 48 -1.36 -13.71 -3.85
C PHE A 48 -0.15 -13.73 -4.79
N ASP A 49 0.38 -14.93 -5.01
CA ASP A 49 1.44 -15.16 -5.99
C ASP A 49 0.99 -14.75 -7.40
N GLY A 50 1.88 -14.06 -8.11
CA GLY A 50 1.61 -13.58 -9.47
C GLY A 50 0.97 -12.19 -9.56
N GLN A 51 0.52 -11.58 -8.46
CA GLN A 51 -0.03 -10.20 -8.44
C GLN A 51 1.04 -9.13 -8.18
N VAL A 52 2.13 -9.51 -7.52
CA VAL A 52 3.25 -8.61 -7.17
C VAL A 52 4.58 -9.15 -7.69
N THR A 53 5.53 -8.26 -7.98
CA THR A 53 6.94 -8.65 -8.12
C THR A 53 7.55 -8.83 -6.73
N HIS A 54 8.43 -9.81 -6.56
CA HIS A 54 9.11 -10.05 -5.28
C HIS A 54 8.16 -10.30 -4.10
N ILE A 55 7.27 -11.30 -4.21
CA ILE A 55 6.30 -11.66 -3.16
C ILE A 55 6.94 -11.85 -1.78
N PHE A 56 8.17 -12.37 -1.70
CA PHE A 56 8.90 -12.53 -0.43
C PHE A 56 9.07 -11.19 0.31
N ALA A 57 9.31 -10.10 -0.43
CA ALA A 57 9.48 -8.77 0.14
C ALA A 57 8.14 -8.23 0.64
N MET A 58 7.05 -8.47 -0.10
CA MET A 58 5.69 -8.13 0.33
C MET A 58 5.34 -8.84 1.65
N LYS A 59 5.57 -10.16 1.72
CA LYS A 59 5.37 -10.96 2.93
C LYS A 59 6.18 -10.41 4.10
N ARG A 60 7.45 -10.11 3.88
CA ARG A 60 8.32 -9.55 4.92
C ARG A 60 7.83 -8.18 5.42
N LEU A 61 7.35 -7.31 4.54
CA LEU A 61 6.80 -6.01 4.93
C LEU A 61 5.51 -6.14 5.75
N MET A 62 4.67 -7.13 5.44
CA MET A 62 3.49 -7.45 6.25
C MET A 62 3.88 -7.98 7.64
N ASP A 63 4.84 -8.91 7.72
CA ASP A 63 5.32 -9.44 9.00
C ASP A 63 5.93 -8.36 9.91
N MET A 64 6.50 -7.32 9.30
CA MET A 64 7.06 -6.15 10.00
C MET A 64 6.01 -5.10 10.39
N GLY A 65 4.74 -5.29 10.03
CA GLY A 65 3.67 -4.32 10.27
C GLY A 65 3.78 -3.04 9.41
N LEU A 66 4.63 -3.05 8.38
CA LEU A 66 4.80 -1.90 7.47
C LEU A 66 3.76 -1.90 6.33
N VAL A 67 3.08 -3.03 6.12
CA VAL A 67 1.97 -3.16 5.19
C VAL A 67 0.78 -3.75 5.93
N VAL A 68 -0.37 -3.07 5.85
CA VAL A 68 -1.66 -3.49 6.40
C VAL A 68 -2.57 -3.86 5.24
N ILE A 69 -3.22 -5.02 5.36
CA ILE A 69 -4.24 -5.49 4.43
C ILE A 69 -5.59 -5.34 5.14
N PRO A 70 -6.56 -4.58 4.57
CA PRO A 70 -7.91 -4.52 5.11
C PRO A 70 -8.57 -5.90 5.10
N ASP A 71 -9.46 -6.14 6.06
CA ASP A 71 -10.35 -7.30 6.01
C ASP A 71 -11.18 -7.29 4.71
N ASN A 72 -11.58 -8.48 4.24
CA ASN A 72 -12.21 -8.70 2.93
C ASN A 72 -13.49 -7.88 2.63
N HIS A 73 -14.03 -7.18 3.62
CA HIS A 73 -15.22 -6.33 3.49
C HIS A 73 -14.93 -4.83 3.55
N CYS A 74 -13.68 -4.43 3.76
CA CYS A 74 -13.27 -3.04 3.84
C CYS A 74 -12.49 -2.63 2.59
N HIS A 75 -12.85 -1.47 2.02
CA HIS A 75 -12.08 -0.86 0.96
C HIS A 75 -10.78 -0.25 1.53
N ASP A 76 -9.66 -0.50 0.86
CA ASP A 76 -8.36 0.05 1.25
C ASP A 76 -8.35 1.58 1.29
N ASP A 77 -9.12 2.23 0.40
CA ASP A 77 -9.32 3.69 0.37
C ASP A 77 -9.97 4.21 1.66
N VAL A 78 -11.03 3.53 2.12
CA VAL A 78 -11.71 3.90 3.35
C VAL A 78 -10.77 3.73 4.54
N LEU A 79 -10.07 2.58 4.62
CA LEU A 79 -9.12 2.33 5.70
C LEU A 79 -7.98 3.36 5.72
N ALA A 80 -7.48 3.77 4.55
CA ALA A 80 -6.42 4.78 4.44
C ALA A 80 -6.87 6.15 4.91
N LEU A 81 -8.07 6.57 4.52
CA LEU A 81 -8.63 7.84 4.95
C LEU A 81 -8.95 7.84 6.45
N GLU A 82 -9.53 6.76 6.96
CA GLU A 82 -9.86 6.61 8.38
C GLU A 82 -8.60 6.60 9.26
N ALA A 83 -7.57 5.85 8.86
CA ALA A 83 -6.32 5.81 9.61
C ALA A 83 -5.57 7.15 9.58
N ALA A 84 -5.59 7.87 8.45
CA ALA A 84 -5.04 9.22 8.39
C ALA A 84 -5.83 10.18 9.29
N HIS A 85 -7.15 10.15 9.23
CA HIS A 85 -8.01 10.98 10.06
C HIS A 85 -7.78 10.73 11.56
N THR A 86 -7.76 9.46 11.96
CA THR A 86 -7.60 9.05 13.37
C THR A 86 -6.25 9.43 13.96
N THR A 87 -5.21 9.47 13.13
CA THR A 87 -3.81 9.71 13.58
C THR A 87 -3.31 11.11 13.31
N ASP A 88 -4.19 12.02 12.86
CA ASP A 88 -3.80 13.33 12.31
C ASP A 88 -2.65 13.21 11.29
N GLY A 89 -2.76 12.16 10.46
CA GLY A 89 -1.78 11.72 9.48
C GLY A 89 -2.04 12.29 8.08
N VAL A 90 -1.16 11.93 7.15
CA VAL A 90 -1.25 12.34 5.75
C VAL A 90 -1.28 11.12 4.84
N VAL A 91 -2.24 11.07 3.92
CA VAL A 91 -2.26 10.05 2.87
C VAL A 91 -1.37 10.50 1.71
N ILE A 92 -0.55 9.59 1.21
CA ILE A 92 0.24 9.74 -0.01
C ILE A 92 -0.34 8.77 -1.04
N SER A 93 -1.12 9.33 -1.97
CA SER A 93 -1.70 8.61 -3.09
C SER A 93 -1.80 9.55 -4.28
N ASN A 94 -1.79 9.00 -5.49
CA ASN A 94 -2.18 9.74 -6.69
C ASN A 94 -3.69 9.72 -6.93
N ASP A 95 -4.42 8.89 -6.17
CA ASP A 95 -5.87 8.82 -6.23
C ASP A 95 -6.51 10.07 -5.59
N GLN A 96 -7.65 10.48 -6.12
CA GLN A 96 -8.43 11.61 -5.61
C GLN A 96 -9.61 11.19 -4.73
N PHE A 97 -9.85 9.89 -4.53
CA PHE A 97 -10.88 9.39 -3.62
C PHE A 97 -12.29 9.97 -3.87
N LYS A 98 -12.71 10.00 -5.14
CA LYS A 98 -14.01 10.57 -5.57
C LYS A 98 -15.15 9.56 -5.54
#